data_AF-V9H082-F1
#
_entry.id   AF-V9H082-F1
#
_cell.length_a   1.000
_cell.length_b   1.000
_cell.length_c   1.000
_cell.angle_alpha   90.00
_cell.angle_beta   90.00
_cell.angle_gamma   90.00
#
_symmetry.space_group_name_H-M   'P 1'
#
loop_
_entity.id
_entity.type
_entity.pdbx_description
1 polymer ?
#
loop_
_entity_poly.entity_id
_entity_poly.type
_entity_poly.pdbx_seq_one_letter_code
_entity_poly.pdbx_strand_id
1 'polypeptide(L)'
;KSAVTGYCPNHGKWPKDNTSAGVASPAEIKGKYVKSVTVAKGVVTAQMNPSGVNNEIKDKKLSLWAKRENGSVKWFCGQPVTRNDAKADAKDDTVTAIETKHLPSTCRDESSA
;
A
#
# COMPACT_ATOMS: atom_id res chain seq x y z
N LYS A 1 8.27 2.69 1.17
CA LYS A 1 7.98 3.76 2.16
C LYS A 1 8.83 5.01 1.91
N SER A 2 10.16 4.93 1.96
CA SER A 2 11.06 6.09 1.82
C SER A 2 10.80 6.94 0.58
N ALA A 3 10.67 6.32 -0.60
CA ALA A 3 10.35 7.01 -1.85
C ALA A 3 9.04 7.82 -1.78
N VAL A 4 7.97 7.22 -1.26
CA VAL A 4 6.65 7.86 -1.11
C VAL A 4 6.69 8.97 -0.06
N THR A 5 7.39 8.75 1.05
CA THR A 5 7.59 9.75 2.11
C THR A 5 8.47 10.91 1.65
N GLY A 6 9.49 10.70 0.82
CA GLY A 6 10.32 11.77 0.28
C GLY A 6 9.60 12.61 -0.78
N TYR A 7 8.68 12.01 -1.54
CA TYR A 7 7.91 12.72 -2.56
C TYR A 7 6.95 13.74 -1.96
N CYS A 8 6.24 13.36 -0.90
CA CYS A 8 5.13 14.14 -0.37
C CYS A 8 5.56 15.53 0.14
N PRO A 9 6.56 15.70 1.02
CA PRO A 9 7.05 16.99 1.49
C PRO A 9 7.41 17.96 0.36
N ASN A 10 8.07 17.48 -0.70
CA ASN A 10 8.52 18.31 -1.82
C ASN A 10 7.38 18.74 -2.76
N HIS A 11 6.28 17.98 -2.85
CA HIS A 11 5.22 18.20 -3.84
C HIS A 11 3.87 18.58 -3.24
N GLY A 12 3.71 18.57 -1.91
CA GLY A 12 2.43 18.84 -1.25
C GLY A 12 1.33 17.81 -1.50
N LYS A 13 1.66 16.68 -2.16
CA LYS A 13 0.74 15.61 -2.55
C LYS A 13 1.48 14.28 -2.62
N TRP A 14 0.74 13.19 -2.47
CA TRP A 14 1.28 11.85 -2.64
C TRP A 14 1.61 11.54 -4.12
N PRO A 15 2.62 10.70 -4.40
CA PRO A 15 2.96 10.32 -5.77
C PRO A 15 1.80 9.53 -6.39
N LYS A 16 1.41 9.89 -7.62
CA LYS A 16 0.27 9.26 -8.31
C LYS A 16 0.51 7.79 -8.62
N ASP A 17 1.75 7.40 -8.91
CA ASP A 17 2.15 6.07 -9.39
C ASP A 17 3.61 5.74 -8.99
N ASN A 18 4.06 4.52 -9.31
CA ASN A 18 5.43 4.05 -9.07
C ASN A 18 6.49 4.97 -9.69
N THR A 19 6.28 5.39 -10.95
CA THR A 19 7.20 6.25 -11.68
C THR A 19 7.36 7.61 -11.00
N SER A 20 6.24 8.21 -10.56
CA SER A 20 6.26 9.48 -9.83
C SER A 20 6.94 9.34 -8.47
N ALA A 21 6.82 8.19 -7.82
CA ALA A 21 7.55 7.89 -6.59
C ALA A 21 9.05 7.61 -6.84
N GLY A 22 9.48 7.45 -8.09
CA GLY A 22 10.87 7.10 -8.42
C GLY A 22 11.22 5.64 -8.10
N VAL A 23 10.26 4.72 -8.21
CA VAL A 23 10.47 3.28 -8.01
C VAL A 23 10.13 2.48 -9.27
N ALA A 24 10.63 1.24 -9.34
CA ALA A 24 10.41 0.34 -10.47
C ALA A 24 8.91 0.10 -10.77
N SER A 25 8.62 -0.35 -11.99
CA SER A 25 7.23 -0.62 -12.39
C SER A 25 6.61 -1.72 -11.52
N PRO A 26 5.26 -1.76 -11.37
CA PRO A 26 4.63 -2.65 -10.39
C PRO A 26 5.01 -4.13 -10.52
N ALA A 27 5.15 -4.64 -11.74
CA ALA A 27 5.47 -6.03 -12.04
C ALA A 27 6.96 -6.37 -11.84
N GLU A 28 7.83 -5.37 -11.77
CA GLU A 28 9.25 -5.55 -11.46
C GLU A 28 9.50 -5.66 -9.96
N ILE A 29 8.63 -5.06 -9.14
CA ILE A 29 8.67 -5.20 -7.68
C ILE A 29 7.93 -6.48 -7.28
N LYS A 30 8.63 -7.61 -7.36
CA LYS A 30 8.11 -8.95 -7.07
C LYS A 30 9.06 -9.75 -6.19
N GLY A 31 8.55 -10.86 -5.63
CA GLY A 31 9.33 -11.78 -4.82
C GLY A 31 8.70 -13.17 -4.75
N LYS A 32 9.24 -14.03 -3.88
CA LYS A 32 8.78 -15.43 -3.74
C LYS A 32 7.26 -15.55 -3.54
N TYR A 33 6.67 -14.64 -2.76
CA TYR A 33 5.25 -14.67 -2.41
C TYR A 33 4.46 -13.45 -2.92
N VAL A 34 5.14 -12.48 -3.53
CA VAL A 34 4.55 -11.21 -3.96
C VAL A 34 4.63 -11.13 -5.48
N LYS A 35 3.48 -10.93 -6.11
CA LYS A 35 3.33 -10.82 -7.57
C LYS A 35 3.73 -9.44 -8.07
N SER A 36 3.30 -8.41 -7.36
CA SER A 36 3.53 -7.02 -7.73
C SER A 36 3.35 -6.10 -6.53
N VAL A 37 3.96 -4.92 -6.61
CA VAL A 37 3.76 -3.83 -5.65
C VAL A 37 3.43 -2.55 -6.41
N THR A 38 2.22 -2.07 -6.22
CA THR A 38 1.70 -0.87 -6.90
C THR A 38 1.66 0.30 -5.94
N VAL A 39 2.14 1.45 -6.38
CA VAL A 39 1.91 2.74 -5.74
C VAL A 39 0.77 3.42 -6.47
N ALA A 40 -0.26 3.83 -5.75
CA ALA A 40 -1.38 4.60 -6.29
C ALA A 40 -1.72 5.74 -5.33
N LYS A 41 -1.45 6.98 -5.74
CA LYS A 41 -1.67 8.18 -4.90
C LYS A 41 -1.04 8.03 -3.50
N GLY A 42 0.15 7.43 -3.43
CA GLY A 42 0.90 7.13 -2.21
C GLY A 42 0.37 6.01 -1.32
N VAL A 43 -0.69 5.30 -1.74
CA VAL A 43 -0.99 3.98 -1.17
C VAL A 43 -0.11 2.95 -1.87
N VAL A 44 0.54 2.08 -1.08
CA VAL A 44 1.38 1.00 -1.57
C VAL A 44 0.63 -0.31 -1.36
N THR A 45 0.20 -0.95 -2.45
CA THR A 45 -0.57 -2.20 -2.41
C THR A 45 0.29 -3.34 -2.92
N ALA A 46 0.44 -4.39 -2.10
CA ALA A 46 1.12 -5.62 -2.50
C ALA A 46 0.08 -6.68 -2.86
N GLN A 47 0.26 -7.32 -4.02
CA GLN A 47 -0.55 -8.46 -4.43
C GLN A 47 0.22 -9.76 -4.20
N MET A 48 -0.41 -10.73 -3.55
CA MET A 48 0.17 -12.05 -3.31
C MET A 48 0.21 -12.88 -4.60
N ASN A 49 1.19 -13.78 -4.71
CA ASN A 49 1.29 -14.69 -5.85
C ASN A 49 0.07 -15.62 -5.95
N PRO A 50 -0.32 -16.03 -7.17
CA PRO A 50 -1.41 -17.01 -7.38
C PRO A 50 -0.98 -18.44 -6.99
N SER A 51 0.33 -18.69 -6.89
CA SER A 51 0.94 -20.00 -6.63
C SER A 51 2.05 -19.91 -5.59
N GLY A 52 2.31 -21.00 -4.88
CA GLY A 52 3.39 -21.07 -3.88
C GLY A 52 3.09 -20.27 -2.60
N VAL A 53 1.82 -19.94 -2.36
CA VAL A 53 1.30 -19.30 -1.14
C VAL A 53 0.10 -20.08 -0.62
N ASN A 54 -0.33 -19.81 0.61
CA ASN A 54 -1.53 -20.43 1.18
C ASN A 54 -2.79 -20.08 0.35
N ASN A 55 -3.69 -21.06 0.18
CA ASN A 55 -4.93 -20.90 -0.58
C ASN A 55 -5.81 -19.75 -0.10
N GLU A 56 -5.76 -19.43 1.19
CA GLU A 56 -6.55 -18.34 1.80
C GLU A 56 -5.94 -16.96 1.55
N ILE A 57 -4.74 -16.85 0.98
CA ILE A 57 -4.06 -15.57 0.68
C ILE A 57 -3.66 -15.40 -0.79
N LYS A 58 -3.77 -16.44 -1.63
CA LYS A 58 -3.44 -16.34 -3.05
C LYS A 58 -4.27 -15.27 -3.75
N ASP A 59 -3.64 -14.51 -4.65
CA ASP A 59 -4.22 -13.37 -5.36
C ASP A 59 -4.81 -12.25 -4.48
N LYS A 60 -4.70 -12.36 -3.15
CA LYS A 60 -5.17 -11.34 -2.20
C LYS A 60 -4.17 -10.20 -2.04
N LYS A 61 -4.60 -9.14 -1.38
CA LYS A 61 -3.85 -7.89 -1.24
C LYS A 61 -3.80 -7.39 0.20
N LEU A 62 -2.75 -6.62 0.49
CA LEU A 62 -2.66 -5.72 1.65
C LEU A 62 -2.16 -4.36 1.17
N SER A 63 -2.42 -3.33 1.96
CA SER A 63 -1.93 -1.98 1.65
C SER A 63 -1.16 -1.36 2.82
N LEU A 64 -0.24 -0.48 2.44
CA LEU A 64 0.41 0.46 3.33
C LEU A 64 0.07 1.87 2.84
N TRP A 65 -0.41 2.72 3.74
CA TRP A 65 -0.69 4.11 3.45
C TRP A 65 -0.09 4.97 4.55
N ALA A 66 -0.06 6.27 4.31
CA ALA A 66 0.56 7.17 5.25
C ALA A 66 -0.22 8.48 5.39
N LYS A 67 -0.33 9.00 6.61
CA LYS A 67 -0.89 10.33 6.86
C LYS A 67 0.20 11.30 7.25
N ARG A 68 -0.02 12.58 6.98
CA ARG A 68 0.88 13.64 7.45
C ARG A 68 0.53 13.97 8.90
N GLU A 69 1.56 14.06 9.74
CA GLU A 69 1.43 14.48 11.14
C GLU A 69 2.54 15.48 11.45
N ASN A 70 2.18 16.77 11.62
CA ASN A 70 3.05 17.85 12.12
C ASN A 70 4.52 17.80 11.63
N GLY A 71 4.74 17.84 10.31
CA GLY A 71 6.08 17.82 9.72
C GLY A 71 6.69 16.43 9.53
N SER A 72 5.98 15.37 9.91
CA SER A 72 6.34 13.98 9.72
C SER A 72 5.26 13.20 8.96
N VAL A 73 5.53 11.92 8.70
CA VAL A 73 4.60 11.01 8.02
C VAL A 73 4.46 9.75 8.86
N LYS A 74 3.24 9.45 9.30
CA LYS A 74 2.90 8.21 9.98
C LYS A 74 2.40 7.18 8.99
N TRP A 75 2.93 5.96 9.05
CA TRP A 75 2.54 4.85 8.18
C TRP A 75 1.61 3.88 8.89
N PHE A 76 0.69 3.34 8.11
CA PHE A 76 -0.26 2.32 8.50
C PHE A 76 -0.14 1.12 7.57
N CYS A 77 -0.61 -0.03 8.03
CA CYS A 77 -0.59 -1.29 7.32
C CYS A 77 -1.84 -2.08 7.64
N GLY A 78 -2.53 -2.58 6.61
CA GLY A 78 -3.78 -3.29 6.81
C GLY A 78 -4.35 -3.87 5.53
N GLN A 79 -5.66 -4.09 5.56
CA GLN A 79 -6.42 -4.46 4.37
C GLN A 79 -6.27 -3.39 3.28
N PRO A 80 -6.61 -3.72 2.01
CA PRO A 80 -6.37 -2.78 0.94
C PRO A 80 -7.22 -1.53 1.11
N VAL A 81 -6.62 -0.40 0.73
CA VAL A 81 -7.23 0.92 0.77
C VAL A 81 -6.96 1.63 -0.53
N THR A 82 -7.75 2.65 -0.83
CA THR A 82 -7.54 3.54 -1.97
C THR A 82 -7.62 4.99 -1.55
N ARG A 83 -7.16 5.87 -2.44
CA ARG A 83 -7.36 7.31 -2.32
C ARG A 83 -8.07 7.84 -3.55
N ASN A 84 -9.06 8.71 -3.33
CA ASN A 84 -9.73 9.40 -4.42
C ASN A 84 -8.83 10.44 -5.08
N ASP A 85 -7.97 11.09 -4.28
CA ASP A 85 -7.01 12.09 -4.73
C ASP A 85 -5.68 11.94 -3.99
N ALA A 86 -4.59 12.46 -4.56
CA ALA A 86 -3.26 12.48 -3.98
C ALA A 86 -3.13 13.33 -2.70
N LYS A 87 -4.16 14.07 -2.29
CA LYS A 87 -4.25 14.76 -0.99
C LYS A 87 -5.31 14.17 -0.05
N ALA A 88 -6.12 13.24 -0.54
CA ALA A 88 -7.20 12.65 0.23
C ALA A 88 -6.70 11.63 1.27
N ASP A 89 -7.51 11.41 2.30
CA ASP A 89 -7.35 10.29 3.21
C ASP A 89 -7.63 8.95 2.51
N ALA A 90 -7.05 7.89 3.08
CA ALA A 90 -7.30 6.53 2.63
C ALA A 90 -8.74 6.12 2.96
N LYS A 91 -9.33 5.30 2.10
CA LYS A 91 -10.64 4.66 2.29
C LYS A 91 -10.53 3.18 2.01
N ASP A 92 -11.37 2.38 2.65
CA ASP A 92 -11.39 0.93 2.44
C ASP A 92 -11.57 0.55 0.96
N ASP A 93 -10.78 -0.43 0.54
CA ASP A 93 -10.90 -1.14 -0.74
C ASP A 93 -10.79 -2.64 -0.44
N THR A 94 -11.85 -3.21 0.15
CA THR A 94 -11.83 -4.60 0.64
C THR A 94 -11.81 -5.64 -0.48
N VAL A 95 -11.68 -5.22 -1.74
CA VAL A 95 -11.56 -6.09 -2.90
C VAL A 95 -10.34 -6.99 -2.76
N THR A 96 -10.57 -8.30 -2.73
CA THR A 96 -9.51 -9.32 -2.62
C THR A 96 -8.61 -9.13 -1.38
N ALA A 97 -9.15 -8.60 -0.28
CA ALA A 97 -8.38 -8.33 0.93
C ALA A 97 -7.89 -9.60 1.63
N ILE A 98 -6.63 -9.62 2.07
CA ILE A 98 -6.14 -10.63 3.02
C ILE A 98 -6.98 -10.52 4.30
N GLU A 99 -7.46 -11.65 4.81
CA GLU A 99 -8.21 -11.68 6.07
C GLU A 99 -7.29 -11.31 7.23
N THR A 100 -7.82 -10.56 8.19
CA THR A 100 -7.07 -10.04 9.34
C THR A 100 -6.36 -11.13 10.14
N LYS A 101 -6.91 -12.34 10.19
CA LYS A 101 -6.26 -13.51 10.83
C LYS A 101 -4.91 -13.89 10.21
N HIS A 102 -4.69 -13.57 8.93
CA HIS A 102 -3.43 -13.80 8.23
C HIS A 102 -2.49 -12.59 8.23
N LEU A 103 -2.97 -11.43 8.69
CA LEU A 103 -2.13 -10.25 8.84
C LEU A 103 -1.41 -10.31 10.19
N PRO A 104 -0.11 -9.95 10.25
CA PRO A 104 0.59 -9.71 11.51
C PRO A 104 -0.16 -8.68 12.37
N SER A 105 -0.01 -8.73 13.69
CA SER A 105 -0.67 -7.78 14.59
C SER A 105 -0.36 -6.31 14.29
N THR A 106 0.84 -6.04 13.75
CA THR A 106 1.32 -4.71 13.36
C THR A 106 0.82 -4.25 11.98
N CYS A 107 -0.01 -5.04 11.30
CA CYS A 107 -0.57 -4.73 9.98
C CYS A 107 -2.08 -4.98 9.96
N ARG A 108 -2.79 -4.46 10.96
CA ARG A 108 -4.25 -4.56 11.11
C ARG A 108 -4.90 -3.20 11.33
N ASP A 109 -4.28 -2.14 10.82
CA ASP A 109 -4.83 -0.79 10.91
C ASP A 109 -6.11 -0.68 10.06
N GLU A 110 -7.11 0.03 10.55
CA GLU A 110 -8.30 0.42 9.78
C GLU A 110 -7.97 1.58 8.85
N SER A 111 -8.65 1.71 7.70
CA SER A 111 -8.37 2.83 6.76
C SER A 111 -8.53 4.22 7.36
N SER A 112 -9.35 4.33 8.41
CA SER A 112 -9.60 5.53 9.19
C SER A 112 -8.43 5.93 10.09
N ALA A 113 -7.49 5.03 10.39
CA ALA A 113 -6.30 5.27 11.21
C ALA A 113 -5.38 6.32 10.59
#